data_AF-T0NCT0-F1
#
_entry.id   AF-T0NCT0-F1
#
_cell.length_a   1.000
_cell.length_b   1.000
_cell.length_c   1.000
_cell.angle_alpha   90.00
_cell.angle_beta   90.00
_cell.angle_gamma   90.00
#
_symmetry.space_group_name_H-M   'P 1'
#
loop_
_entity.id
_entity.type
_entity.pdbx_description
1 polymer ?
#
loop_
_entity_poly.entity_id
_entity_poly.type
_entity_poly.pdbx_seq_one_letter_code
_entity_poly.pdbx_strand_id
1 'polypeptide(L)'
;MLYDLQYFILTKYDTQIFDYLKTRKDFLQLIDCNAIMSELQLREAIRKTERYIQHNGKIHFPGNVLLMYLSNTNQINVAINRCGINSKTNHGVVVFSNNADVEFLVSEEFIKLAGRLIPYDLSEKDFEVFSNMAKVDTTI
;
A
#
# COMPACT_ATOMS: atom_id res chain seq x y z
N MET A 1 13.71 -6.88 -0.89
CA MET A 1 13.57 -6.61 0.56
C MET A 1 12.43 -7.49 1.04
N LEU A 2 12.39 -7.93 2.29
CA LEU A 2 11.15 -8.54 2.79
C LEU A 2 10.30 -7.39 3.33
N TYR A 3 9.21 -7.09 2.64
CA TYR A 3 8.17 -6.24 3.17
C TYR A 3 7.17 -7.11 3.91
N ASP A 4 6.84 -6.70 5.13
CA ASP A 4 5.78 -7.31 5.91
C ASP A 4 4.48 -6.53 5.71
N LEU A 5 3.37 -7.20 6.00
CA LEU A 5 2.04 -6.62 5.95
C LEU A 5 1.30 -6.86 7.25
N GLN A 6 0.57 -5.86 7.71
CA GLN A 6 -0.32 -5.99 8.86
C GLN A 6 -1.64 -5.28 8.60
N TYR A 7 -2.72 -5.88 9.08
CA TYR A 7 -4.06 -5.32 8.98
C TYR A 7 -4.30 -4.38 10.14
N PHE A 8 -5.04 -3.30 9.86
CA PHE A 8 -5.37 -2.33 10.89
C PHE A 8 -6.80 -1.80 10.77
N ILE A 9 -7.31 -1.33 11.90
CA ILE A 9 -8.47 -0.44 12.00
C ILE A 9 -7.92 0.97 12.15
N LEU A 10 -8.40 1.91 11.34
CA LEU A 10 -7.99 3.31 11.43
C LEU A 10 -8.72 3.94 12.61
N THR A 11 -7.97 4.40 13.61
CA THR A 11 -8.54 5.01 14.83
C THR A 11 -8.54 6.53 14.74
N LYS A 12 -7.56 7.11 14.04
CA LYS A 12 -7.44 8.56 13.88
C LYS A 12 -6.96 8.92 12.46
N TYR A 13 -7.78 9.70 11.73
CA TYR A 13 -7.39 10.29 10.45
C TYR A 13 -6.96 11.75 10.65
N ASP A 14 -5.65 12.00 10.65
CA ASP A 14 -5.05 13.29 10.97
C ASP A 14 -3.90 13.60 10.00
N THR A 15 -3.71 14.88 9.65
CA THR A 15 -2.55 15.40 8.91
C THR A 15 -1.20 14.86 9.39
N GLN A 16 -1.03 14.66 10.71
CA GLN A 16 0.20 14.16 11.31
C GLN A 16 0.61 12.77 10.78
N ILE A 17 -0.35 11.91 10.43
CA ILE A 17 -0.04 10.60 9.85
C ILE A 17 0.69 10.76 8.52
N PHE A 18 0.26 11.71 7.69
CA PHE A 18 0.84 11.96 6.37
C PHE A 18 2.20 12.63 6.45
N ASP A 19 2.37 13.54 7.41
CA ASP A 19 3.66 14.15 7.67
C ASP A 19 4.66 13.09 8.16
N TYR A 20 4.22 12.17 9.02
CA TYR A 20 5.03 11.03 9.42
C TYR A 20 5.45 10.17 8.21
N LEU A 21 4.49 9.74 7.37
CA LEU A 21 4.77 8.93 6.17
C LEU A 21 5.81 9.58 5.25
N LYS A 22 5.72 10.91 5.03
CA LYS A 22 6.64 11.64 4.15
C LYS A 22 8.08 11.72 4.69
N THR A 23 8.28 11.58 6.00
CA THR A 23 9.61 11.66 6.62
C THR A 23 10.37 10.33 6.60
N ARG A 24 9.71 9.22 6.25
CA ARG A 24 10.32 7.89 6.32
C ARG A 24 11.29 7.66 5.17
N LYS A 25 12.43 7.05 5.50
CA LYS A 25 13.41 6.55 4.53
C LYS A 25 13.14 5.11 4.14
N ASP A 26 12.63 4.33 5.10
CA ASP A 26 12.22 2.94 4.92
C ASP A 26 10.87 2.87 4.19
N PHE A 27 10.53 1.70 3.65
CA PHE A 27 9.26 1.52 2.97
C PHE A 27 8.14 1.50 4.02
N LEU A 28 7.19 2.42 3.88
CA LEU A 28 5.97 2.48 4.70
C LEU A 28 4.82 3.00 3.85
N GLN A 29 3.75 2.22 3.74
CA GLN A 29 2.55 2.61 3.00
C GLN A 29 1.29 2.11 3.70
N LEU A 30 0.34 3.03 3.95
CA LEU A 30 -1.00 2.73 4.42
C LEU A 30 -1.97 2.67 3.23
N ILE A 31 -2.76 1.60 3.16
CA ILE A 31 -3.63 1.29 2.01
C ILE A 31 -5.04 1.03 2.52
N ASP A 32 -6.06 1.62 1.89
CA ASP A 32 -7.46 1.35 2.20
C ASP A 32 -7.83 -0.08 1.77
N CYS A 33 -8.39 -0.88 2.68
CA CYS A 33 -8.79 -2.26 2.37
C CYS A 33 -9.82 -2.34 1.25
N ASN A 34 -10.70 -1.34 1.09
CA ASN A 34 -11.70 -1.34 0.02
C ASN A 34 -11.08 -1.25 -1.39
N ALA A 35 -9.81 -0.86 -1.46
CA ALA A 35 -9.05 -0.81 -2.71
C ALA A 35 -8.27 -2.10 -3.00
N ILE A 36 -8.32 -3.10 -2.11
CA ILE A 36 -7.60 -4.36 -2.22
C ILE A 36 -8.60 -5.49 -2.41
N MET A 37 -8.50 -6.23 -3.51
CA MET A 37 -9.35 -7.38 -3.80
C MET A 37 -8.89 -8.63 -3.04
N SER A 38 -7.58 -8.87 -2.98
CA SER A 38 -6.99 -10.04 -2.31
C SER A 38 -5.57 -9.78 -1.81
N GLU A 39 -5.12 -10.61 -0.86
CA GLU A 39 -3.73 -10.58 -0.38
C GLU A 39 -2.75 -10.94 -1.52
N LEU A 40 -3.13 -11.85 -2.43
CA LEU A 40 -2.34 -12.21 -3.59
C LEU A 40 -2.11 -11.02 -4.54
N GLN A 41 -3.16 -10.24 -4.83
CA GLN A 41 -3.04 -8.99 -5.60
C GLN A 41 -2.03 -8.05 -4.95
N LEU A 42 -2.15 -7.84 -3.64
CA LEU A 42 -1.25 -6.94 -2.91
C LEU A 42 0.20 -7.43 -2.98
N ARG A 43 0.44 -8.73 -2.79
CA ARG A 43 1.77 -9.33 -2.88
C ARG A 43 2.38 -9.20 -4.27
N GLU A 44 1.59 -9.35 -5.32
CA GLU A 44 2.06 -9.15 -6.69
C GLU A 44 2.38 -7.67 -6.98
N ALA A 45 1.54 -6.75 -6.51
CA ALA A 45 1.81 -5.31 -6.61
C ALA A 45 3.13 -4.95 -5.91
N ILE A 46 3.34 -5.46 -4.69
CA ILE A 46 4.58 -5.31 -3.94
C ILE A 46 5.78 -5.84 -4.75
N ARG A 47 5.67 -7.05 -5.31
CA ARG A 47 6.73 -7.67 -6.12
C ARG A 47 7.09 -6.82 -7.35
N LYS A 48 6.11 -6.20 -8.00
CA LYS A 48 6.33 -5.28 -9.13
C LYS A 48 6.98 -3.97 -8.68
N THR A 49 6.52 -3.39 -7.57
CA THR A 49 7.15 -2.21 -6.96
C THR A 49 8.62 -2.44 -6.66
N GLU A 50 8.99 -3.59 -6.10
CA GLU A 50 10.39 -3.93 -5.85
C GLU A 50 11.24 -3.95 -7.11
N ARG A 51 10.76 -4.63 -8.16
CA ARG A 51 11.45 -4.67 -9.45
C ARG A 51 11.61 -3.25 -10.01
N TYR A 52 10.56 -2.44 -9.95
CA TYR A 52 10.60 -1.07 -10.42
C TYR A 52 11.66 -0.24 -9.67
N ILE A 53 11.72 -0.33 -8.33
CA ILE A 53 12.73 0.37 -7.51
C ILE A 53 14.14 -0.12 -7.84
N GLN A 54 14.34 -1.44 -8.02
CA GLN A 54 15.65 -2.01 -8.35
C GLN A 54 16.17 -1.49 -9.70
N HIS A 55 15.31 -1.32 -10.69
CA HIS A 55 15.70 -0.87 -12.03
C HIS A 55 15.81 0.65 -12.17
N ASN A 56 15.01 1.42 -11.43
CA ASN A 56 14.93 2.89 -11.57
C ASN A 56 15.74 3.66 -10.49
N GLY A 57 16.38 2.98 -9.56
CA GLY A 57 17.26 3.59 -8.56
C GLY A 57 16.49 4.27 -7.42
N LYS A 58 16.98 5.44 -6.95
CA LYS A 58 16.43 6.14 -5.78
C LYS A 58 15.10 6.82 -6.11
N ILE A 59 14.00 6.16 -5.77
CA ILE A 59 12.65 6.73 -5.77
C ILE A 59 12.41 7.41 -4.43
N HIS A 60 11.96 8.67 -4.46
CA HIS A 60 11.74 9.44 -3.22
C HIS A 60 10.62 8.86 -2.35
N PHE A 61 9.54 8.36 -2.98
CA PHE A 61 8.38 7.76 -2.30
C PHE A 61 8.00 6.43 -2.94
N PRO A 62 8.62 5.30 -2.54
CA PRO A 62 8.34 3.99 -3.13
C PRO A 62 6.91 3.51 -2.87
N GLY A 63 6.27 3.96 -1.80
CA GLY A 63 4.85 3.67 -1.52
C GLY A 63 3.91 4.15 -2.62
N ASN A 64 4.21 5.28 -3.29
CA ASN A 64 3.40 5.77 -4.41
C ASN A 64 3.40 4.81 -5.61
N VAL A 65 4.54 4.14 -5.86
CA VAL A 65 4.65 3.14 -6.93
C VAL A 65 3.79 1.92 -6.62
N LEU A 66 3.73 1.50 -5.36
CA LEU A 66 2.81 0.44 -4.93
C LEU A 66 1.36 0.83 -5.19
N LEU A 67 0.96 2.05 -4.84
CA LEU A 67 -0.39 2.53 -5.10
C LEU A 67 -0.68 2.59 -6.61
N MET A 68 0.28 2.96 -7.46
CA MET A 68 0.12 2.98 -8.92
C MET A 68 -0.21 1.58 -9.48
N TYR A 69 0.48 0.55 -9.02
CA TYR A 69 0.18 -0.83 -9.41
C TYR A 69 -1.19 -1.30 -8.91
N LEU A 70 -1.57 -0.99 -7.67
CA LEU A 70 -2.87 -1.36 -7.12
C LEU A 70 -4.03 -0.64 -7.80
N SER A 71 -3.86 0.65 -8.13
CA SER A 71 -4.90 1.50 -8.70
C SER A 71 -5.00 1.44 -10.22
N ASN A 72 -4.12 0.67 -10.87
CA ASN A 72 -4.01 0.57 -12.33
C ASN A 72 -3.87 1.93 -13.02
N THR A 73 -2.93 2.76 -12.54
CA THR A 73 -2.64 4.05 -13.16
C THR A 73 -1.19 4.47 -12.92
N ASN A 74 -0.59 5.19 -13.87
CA ASN A 74 0.71 5.82 -13.71
C ASN A 74 0.64 7.23 -13.09
N GLN A 75 -0.56 7.73 -12.74
CA GLN A 75 -0.72 9.04 -12.13
C GLN A 75 -0.75 8.93 -10.60
N ILE A 76 0.30 9.42 -9.94
CA ILE A 76 0.48 9.33 -8.47
C ILE A 76 -0.74 9.87 -7.70
N ASN A 77 -1.25 11.05 -8.08
CA ASN A 77 -2.40 11.65 -7.38
C ASN A 77 -3.66 10.80 -7.51
N VAL A 78 -3.88 10.19 -8.68
CA VAL A 78 -5.02 9.30 -8.90
C VAL A 78 -4.85 8.01 -8.09
N ALA A 79 -3.63 7.47 -8.02
CA ALA A 79 -3.31 6.29 -7.23
C ALA A 79 -3.54 6.50 -5.73
N ILE A 80 -3.07 7.62 -5.19
CA ILE A 80 -3.29 8.02 -3.79
C ILE A 80 -4.79 8.15 -3.50
N ASN A 81 -5.54 8.84 -4.37
CA ASN A 81 -6.98 9.02 -4.18
C ASN A 81 -7.79 7.71 -4.24
N ARG A 82 -7.33 6.72 -5.01
CA ARG A 82 -8.04 5.44 -5.18
C ARG A 82 -7.69 4.41 -4.11
N CYS A 83 -6.43 4.34 -3.71
CA CYS A 83 -5.92 3.25 -2.87
C CYS A 83 -5.36 3.70 -1.53
N GLY A 84 -5.00 4.98 -1.38
CA GLY A 84 -4.53 5.52 -0.11
C GLY A 84 -5.68 5.64 0.91
N ILE A 85 -5.30 5.71 2.19
CA ILE A 85 -6.26 5.99 3.26
C ILE A 85 -6.87 7.39 3.08
N ASN A 86 -8.14 7.52 3.47
CA ASN A 86 -8.91 8.76 3.43
C ASN A 86 -9.81 8.85 4.68
N SER A 87 -10.55 9.94 4.82
CA SER A 87 -11.43 10.17 5.98
C SER A 87 -12.58 9.18 6.14
N LYS A 88 -12.87 8.37 5.12
CA LYS A 88 -13.88 7.29 5.14
C LYS A 88 -13.26 5.90 5.35
N THR A 89 -11.93 5.80 5.36
CA THR A 89 -11.24 4.53 5.60
C THR A 89 -11.47 4.09 7.04
N ASN A 90 -12.11 2.93 7.22
CA ASN A 90 -12.29 2.32 8.54
C ASN A 90 -11.20 1.27 8.84
N HIS A 91 -10.71 0.61 7.79
CA HIS A 91 -9.75 -0.48 7.89
C HIS A 91 -8.81 -0.46 6.69
N GLY A 92 -7.59 -0.95 6.90
CA GLY A 92 -6.55 -0.93 5.89
C GLY A 92 -5.47 -1.98 6.11
N VAL A 93 -4.50 -1.95 5.21
CA VAL A 93 -3.27 -2.72 5.30
C VAL A 93 -2.10 -1.75 5.36
N VAL A 94 -1.20 -1.95 6.32
CA VAL A 94 0.11 -1.31 6.35
C VAL A 94 1.12 -2.26 5.71
N VAL A 95 1.85 -1.77 4.71
CA VAL A 95 3.00 -2.45 4.12
C VAL A 95 4.25 -1.72 4.57
N PHE A 96 5.19 -2.45 5.19
CA PHE A 96 6.33 -1.83 5.86
C PHE A 96 7.59 -2.68 5.76
N SER A 97 8.76 -2.03 5.89
CA SER A 97 10.05 -2.72 6.04
C SER A 97 10.68 -2.57 7.43
N ASN A 98 10.08 -1.77 8.32
CA ASN A 98 10.59 -1.49 9.66
C ASN A 98 9.46 -1.56 10.69
N ASN A 99 9.59 -2.46 11.66
CA ASN A 99 8.59 -2.64 12.72
C ASN A 99 8.38 -1.38 13.58
N ALA A 100 9.43 -0.57 13.77
CA ALA A 100 9.34 0.65 14.57
C ALA A 100 8.33 1.66 14.00
N ASP A 101 8.13 1.66 12.67
CA ASP A 101 7.15 2.53 12.04
C ASP A 101 5.71 2.09 12.38
N VAL A 102 5.46 0.78 12.44
CA VAL A 102 4.15 0.25 12.84
C VAL A 102 3.91 0.47 14.33
N GLU A 103 4.92 0.21 15.17
CA GLU A 103 4.85 0.47 16.61
C GLU A 103 4.53 1.93 16.90
N PHE A 104 5.14 2.87 16.18
CA PHE A 104 4.83 4.30 16.29
C PHE A 104 3.37 4.61 15.91
N LEU A 105 2.88 4.08 14.79
CA LEU A 105 1.49 4.29 14.37
C LEU A 105 0.48 3.76 15.40
N VAL A 106 0.83 2.68 16.10
CA VAL A 106 0.02 2.12 17.19
C VAL A 106 0.15 2.94 18.47
N SER A 107 1.35 3.36 18.87
CA SER A 107 1.58 4.12 20.10
C SER A 107 0.95 5.51 20.07
N GLU A 108 0.93 6.15 18.91
CA GLU A 108 0.28 7.44 18.67
C GLU A 108 -1.22 7.30 18.35
N GLU A 109 -1.79 6.10 18.51
CA GLU A 109 -3.21 5.80 18.32
C GLU A 109 -3.74 6.18 16.92
N PHE A 110 -2.89 6.21 15.89
CA PHE A 110 -3.34 6.38 14.51
C PHE A 110 -4.06 5.13 14.00
N ILE A 111 -3.55 3.96 14.39
CA ILE A 111 -4.09 2.67 14.00
C ILE A 111 -4.18 1.71 15.19
N LYS A 112 -5.10 0.74 15.09
CA LYS A 112 -5.14 -0.46 15.93
C LYS A 112 -4.93 -1.70 15.06
N LEU A 113 -4.00 -2.57 15.45
CA LEU A 113 -3.76 -3.82 14.72
C LEU A 113 -4.99 -4.72 14.74
N ALA A 114 -5.25 -5.38 13.61
CA ALA A 114 -6.38 -6.25 13.40
C ALA A 114 -5.94 -7.61 12.83
N GLY A 115 -6.84 -8.58 12.91
CA GLY A 115 -6.72 -9.83 12.14
C GLY A 115 -6.89 -9.58 10.64
N ARG A 116 -6.79 -10.65 9.85
CA ARG A 116 -6.98 -10.57 8.38
C ARG A 116 -8.36 -10.00 8.03
N LEU A 117 -8.39 -9.00 7.15
CA LEU A 117 -9.62 -8.30 6.72
C LEU A 117 -9.96 -8.48 5.24
N ILE A 118 -9.04 -9.00 4.43
CA ILE A 118 -9.24 -9.27 2.99
C ILE A 118 -9.09 -10.78 2.74
N PRO A 119 -9.73 -11.34 1.69
CA PRO A 119 -9.49 -12.72 1.32
C PRO A 119 -8.03 -12.93 0.89
N TYR A 120 -7.52 -14.13 1.09
CA TYR A 120 -6.17 -14.47 0.65
C TYR A 120 -6.03 -14.41 -0.88
N ASP A 121 -7.01 -15.02 -1.58
CA ASP A 121 -7.03 -15.15 -3.03
C ASP A 121 -8.45 -14.96 -3.57
N LEU A 122 -8.56 -14.54 -4.83
CA LEU A 122 -9.80 -14.36 -5.57
C LEU A 122 -9.55 -14.69 -7.06
N SER A 123 -9.31 -15.96 -7.33
CA SER A 123 -8.81 -16.46 -8.63
C SER A 123 -9.66 -16.06 -9.84
N GLU A 124 -10.97 -15.86 -9.66
CA GLU A 124 -11.88 -15.34 -10.70
C GLU A 124 -11.54 -13.93 -11.20
N LYS A 125 -10.74 -13.16 -10.44
CA LYS A 125 -10.28 -11.80 -10.76
C LYS A 125 -8.83 -11.72 -11.21
N ASP A 126 -8.08 -12.81 -11.18
CA ASP A 126 -6.63 -12.83 -11.44
C ASP A 126 -6.27 -12.28 -12.82
N PHE A 127 -7.00 -12.69 -13.86
CA PHE A 127 -6.73 -12.22 -15.23
C PHE A 127 -6.85 -10.69 -15.33
N GLU A 128 -7.91 -10.12 -14.74
CA GLU A 128 -8.16 -8.68 -14.73
C GLU A 128 -7.05 -7.95 -13.96
N VAL A 129 -6.73 -8.43 -12.75
CA VAL A 129 -5.71 -7.88 -11.87
C VAL A 129 -4.34 -7.87 -12.53
N PHE A 130 -3.87 -9.01 -13.02
CA PHE A 130 -2.52 -9.14 -13.58
C PHE A 130 -2.38 -8.43 -14.93
N SER A 131 -3.43 -8.42 -15.76
CA SER A 131 -3.44 -7.65 -17.01
C SER A 131 -3.32 -6.15 -16.74
N ASN A 132 -4.04 -5.63 -15.74
CA ASN A 132 -3.99 -4.23 -15.36
C ASN A 132 -2.61 -3.83 -14.84
N MET A 133 -2.01 -4.63 -13.96
CA MET A 133 -0.64 -4.36 -13.50
C MET A 133 0.40 -4.40 -14.61
N ALA A 134 0.23 -5.27 -15.62
CA ALA A 134 1.12 -5.29 -16.78
C ALA A 134 1.00 -4.03 -17.66
N LYS A 135 -0.19 -3.43 -17.77
CA LYS A 135 -0.36 -2.14 -18.48
C LYS A 135 0.39 -1.03 -17.76
N VAL A 136 0.38 -1.04 -16.43
CA VAL A 136 1.14 -0.08 -15.64
C VAL A 136 2.63 -0.17 -15.99
N ASP A 137 3.21 -1.37 -16.07
CA ASP A 137 4.62 -1.56 -16.50
C ASP A 137 4.96 -0.97 -17.87
N THR A 138 3.99 -0.87 -18.79
CA THR A 138 4.22 -0.27 -20.12
C THR A 138 4.15 1.26 -20.14
N THR A 139 3.78 1.87 -19.01
CA THR A 139 3.45 3.31 -18.93
C THR A 139 4.21 4.09 -17.86
N ILE A 140 5.00 3.41 -17.03
CA ILE A 140 5.91 4.02 -16.04
C ILE A 140 7.36 3.80 -16.47
#